data_AF-A0AAN2PJ19-F1
#
_entry.id   AF-A0AAN2PJ19-F1
#
_cell.length_a   1.000
_cell.length_b   1.000
_cell.length_c   1.000
_cell.angle_alpha   90.00
_cell.angle_beta   90.00
_cell.angle_gamma   90.00
#
_symmetry.space_group_name_H-M   'P 1'
#
loop_
_entity.id
_entity.type
_entity.pdbx_description
1 polymer ?
#
loop_
_entity_poly.entity_id
_entity_poly.type
_entity_poly.pdbx_seq_one_letter_code
_entity_poly.pdbx_strand_id
1 'polypeptide(L)'
;MTVKLETLLDRSEKNMGSGIHPVVKESALEMVKRAYQESIFVQISAGYRSMEEQAKLYGQGRLGYIYDGKNYSDLSKPRVTNAKPGQSYHNYGLAIDYFIVSDDGKNAKWTVDAKWRRVAAIGKSLGFAWGGDWSNFKDYPHLDMTGGLTYSQLNAGTKPRLISKVNGTTPPATQVESEVIVKDTPAKDSGNQTIKSIQRTLNSRYSSKIDVDGYYGPNTKKALIKGFQTELNKQYGAKIKVDGIWGPQTKAASPNVREGAEGNITYILQAALYLEGHNPHGMDGIFGSGTEIAVKAFQRANGFSADGIAGENTFAKLFG
;
A
#
# COMPACT_ATOMS: atom_id res chain seq x y z
N MET A 1 19.35 24.97 -11.39
CA MET A 1 18.24 25.63 -10.67
C MET A 1 17.25 24.57 -10.27
N THR A 2 16.81 24.55 -9.02
CA THR A 2 15.80 23.59 -8.54
C THR A 2 14.43 23.89 -9.16
N VAL A 3 13.68 22.87 -9.55
CA VAL A 3 12.33 22.97 -10.07
C VAL A 3 11.40 23.60 -9.04
N LYS A 4 10.52 24.49 -9.48
CA LYS A 4 9.52 25.11 -8.61
C LYS A 4 8.40 24.11 -8.30
N LEU A 5 7.89 24.13 -7.07
CA LEU A 5 6.71 23.34 -6.67
C LEU A 5 5.52 23.56 -7.62
N GLU A 6 5.22 24.81 -7.97
CA GLU A 6 4.12 25.16 -8.89
C GLU A 6 4.24 24.43 -10.23
N THR A 7 5.46 24.36 -10.79
CA THR A 7 5.70 23.65 -12.04
C THR A 7 5.40 22.16 -11.92
N LEU A 8 5.65 21.53 -10.78
CA LEU A 8 5.30 20.13 -10.55
C LEU A 8 3.79 19.94 -10.37
N LEU A 9 3.12 20.86 -9.68
CA LEU A 9 1.66 20.83 -9.48
C LEU A 9 0.92 20.99 -10.82
N ASP A 10 1.26 22.00 -11.62
CA ASP A 10 0.62 22.27 -12.92
C ASP A 10 0.73 21.07 -13.87
N ARG A 11 1.94 20.52 -13.99
CA ARG A 11 2.19 19.35 -14.84
C ARG A 11 1.44 18.12 -14.34
N SER A 12 1.40 17.93 -13.02
CA SER A 12 0.68 16.82 -12.39
C SER A 12 -0.82 16.93 -12.62
N GLU A 13 -1.40 18.10 -12.41
CA GLU A 13 -2.82 18.37 -12.64
C GLU A 13 -3.21 18.13 -14.10
N LYS A 14 -2.42 18.65 -15.04
CA LYS A 14 -2.62 18.42 -16.47
C LYS A 14 -2.62 16.92 -16.81
N ASN A 15 -1.67 16.16 -16.26
CA ASN A 15 -1.53 14.74 -16.54
C ASN A 15 -2.61 13.87 -15.87
N MET A 16 -3.27 14.37 -14.83
CA MET A 16 -4.38 13.65 -14.19
C MET A 16 -5.65 13.63 -15.07
N GLY A 17 -5.80 14.57 -15.99
CA GLY A 17 -6.97 14.66 -16.87
C GLY A 17 -8.24 15.10 -16.15
N SER A 18 -9.24 15.54 -16.92
CA SER A 18 -10.47 16.14 -16.39
C SER A 18 -11.43 15.15 -15.72
N GLY A 19 -11.32 13.85 -16.01
CA GLY A 19 -12.15 12.81 -15.41
C GLY A 19 -11.63 12.26 -14.07
N ILE A 20 -10.57 12.85 -13.50
CA ILE A 20 -10.03 12.42 -12.21
C ILE A 20 -11.01 12.74 -11.08
N HIS A 21 -11.15 11.82 -10.11
CA HIS A 21 -12.01 12.06 -8.95
C HIS A 21 -11.45 13.20 -8.08
N PRO A 22 -12.28 14.15 -7.58
CA PRO A 22 -11.80 15.31 -6.82
C PRO A 22 -10.91 14.98 -5.62
N VAL A 23 -11.30 14.00 -4.80
CA VAL A 23 -10.49 13.55 -3.64
C VAL A 23 -9.16 12.93 -4.06
N VAL A 24 -9.13 12.22 -5.20
CA VAL A 24 -7.90 11.62 -5.73
C VAL A 24 -6.96 12.71 -6.20
N LYS A 25 -7.49 13.71 -6.93
CA LYS A 25 -6.74 14.89 -7.37
C LYS A 25 -6.15 15.65 -6.19
N GLU A 26 -6.98 15.99 -5.20
CA GLU A 26 -6.54 16.72 -4.00
C GLU A 26 -5.41 15.96 -3.28
N SER A 27 -5.60 14.66 -3.07
CA SER A 27 -4.62 13.82 -2.40
C SER A 27 -3.32 13.66 -3.21
N ALA A 28 -3.41 13.58 -4.53
CA ALA A 28 -2.24 13.53 -5.41
C ALA A 28 -1.41 14.81 -5.33
N LEU A 29 -2.06 15.97 -5.37
CA LEU A 29 -1.38 17.26 -5.25
C LEU A 29 -0.78 17.46 -3.86
N GLU A 30 -1.48 17.03 -2.81
CA GLU A 30 -0.93 17.05 -1.45
C GLU A 30 0.27 16.11 -1.29
N MET A 31 0.26 14.95 -1.94
CA MET A 31 1.42 14.05 -1.98
C MET A 31 2.64 14.74 -2.60
N VAL A 32 2.46 15.45 -3.73
CA VAL A 32 3.53 16.23 -4.37
C VAL A 32 4.07 17.32 -3.43
N LYS A 33 3.20 18.05 -2.73
CA LYS A 33 3.59 19.09 -1.76
C LYS A 33 4.43 18.52 -0.60
N ARG A 34 3.99 17.42 0.01
CA ARG A 34 4.70 16.78 1.13
C ARG A 34 6.04 16.19 0.69
N ALA A 35 6.09 15.56 -0.49
CA ALA A 35 7.35 15.07 -1.04
C ALA A 35 8.34 16.22 -1.30
N TYR A 36 7.85 17.36 -1.81
CA TYR A 36 8.67 18.54 -2.06
C TYR A 36 9.29 19.11 -0.78
N GLN A 37 8.55 19.11 0.34
CA GLN A 37 9.08 19.51 1.66
C GLN A 37 10.24 18.63 2.13
N GLU A 38 10.31 17.38 1.64
CA GLU A 38 11.39 16.44 1.91
C GLU A 38 12.49 16.45 0.83
N SER A 39 12.49 17.46 -0.06
CA SER A 39 13.40 17.54 -1.21
C SER A 39 13.32 16.32 -2.13
N ILE A 40 12.11 15.78 -2.30
CA ILE A 40 11.78 14.73 -3.27
C ILE A 40 10.83 15.33 -4.31
N PHE A 41 11.35 15.57 -5.51
CA PHE A 41 10.56 16.17 -6.60
C PHE A 41 9.75 15.08 -7.30
N VAL A 42 8.43 15.19 -7.26
CA VAL A 42 7.48 14.20 -7.81
C VAL A 42 6.59 14.86 -8.84
N GLN A 43 6.27 14.14 -9.91
CA GLN A 43 5.27 14.54 -10.88
C GLN A 43 4.34 13.36 -11.18
N ILE A 44 3.04 13.65 -11.30
CA ILE A 44 2.06 12.67 -11.77
C ILE A 44 2.23 12.49 -13.29
N SER A 45 2.38 11.24 -13.76
CA SER A 45 2.50 10.91 -15.19
C SER A 45 1.15 10.63 -15.84
N ALA A 46 0.19 10.09 -15.10
CA ALA A 46 -1.14 9.76 -15.62
C ALA A 46 -2.18 9.79 -14.50
N GLY A 47 -3.43 10.10 -14.86
CA GLY A 47 -4.60 9.92 -13.99
C GLY A 47 -5.74 9.26 -14.74
N TYR A 48 -6.84 9.98 -14.94
CA TYR A 48 -7.99 9.49 -15.68
C TYR A 48 -7.65 9.12 -17.13
N ARG A 49 -8.25 8.01 -17.58
CA ARG A 49 -8.19 7.53 -18.95
C ARG A 49 -9.56 7.01 -19.36
N SER A 50 -10.19 7.60 -20.37
CA SER A 50 -11.49 7.14 -20.87
C SER A 50 -11.46 5.68 -21.36
N MET A 51 -12.64 5.08 -21.50
CA MET A 51 -12.78 3.72 -22.03
C MET A 51 -12.19 3.57 -23.44
N GLU A 52 -12.38 4.58 -24.30
CA GLU A 52 -11.82 4.60 -25.65
C GLU A 52 -10.28 4.73 -25.63
N GLU A 53 -9.72 5.54 -24.75
CA GLU A 53 -8.26 5.63 -24.60
C GLU A 53 -7.66 4.33 -24.04
N GLN A 54 -8.36 3.65 -23.12
CA GLN A 54 -7.96 2.32 -22.66
C GLN A 54 -8.03 1.29 -23.79
N ALA A 55 -9.03 1.37 -24.67
CA ALA A 55 -9.15 0.50 -25.84
C ALA A 55 -7.96 0.69 -26.79
N LYS A 56 -7.54 1.95 -27.03
CA LYS A 56 -6.33 2.27 -27.81
C LYS A 56 -5.07 1.65 -27.20
N LEU A 57 -4.90 1.70 -25.87
CA LEU A 57 -3.75 1.07 -25.21
C LEU A 57 -3.80 -0.46 -25.26
N TYR A 58 -4.97 -1.05 -25.01
CA TYR A 58 -5.13 -2.50 -25.08
C TYR A 58 -4.95 -3.03 -26.51
N GLY A 59 -5.31 -2.27 -27.54
CA GLY A 59 -5.12 -2.67 -28.92
C GLY A 59 -3.66 -2.75 -29.40
N GLN A 60 -2.72 -2.13 -28.68
CA GLN A 60 -1.29 -2.19 -29.02
C GLN A 60 -0.78 -3.63 -28.95
N GLY A 61 -0.08 -4.07 -30.00
CA GLY A 61 0.43 -5.44 -30.15
C GLY A 61 -0.66 -6.53 -30.17
N ARG A 62 -1.93 -6.17 -30.44
CA ARG A 62 -3.05 -7.11 -30.54
C ARG A 62 -3.71 -6.99 -31.91
N LEU A 63 -3.48 -7.99 -32.77
CA LEU A 63 -4.07 -8.08 -34.10
C LEU A 63 -5.60 -8.20 -33.99
N GLY A 64 -6.32 -7.37 -34.75
CA GLY A 64 -7.78 -7.48 -34.91
C GLY A 64 -8.60 -7.12 -33.67
N TYR A 65 -8.02 -6.40 -32.70
CA TYR A 65 -8.77 -5.99 -31.51
C TYR A 65 -9.86 -4.96 -31.86
N ILE A 66 -11.12 -5.31 -31.62
CA ILE A 66 -12.30 -4.45 -31.80
C ILE A 66 -12.89 -4.12 -30.44
N TYR A 67 -13.26 -2.85 -30.26
CA TYR A 67 -14.01 -2.36 -29.11
C TYR A 67 -15.08 -1.38 -29.60
N ASP A 68 -16.32 -1.56 -29.16
CA ASP A 68 -17.47 -0.72 -29.52
C ASP A 68 -17.60 -0.49 -31.05
N GLY A 69 -17.48 -1.58 -31.83
CA GLY A 69 -17.57 -1.56 -33.30
C GLY A 69 -16.38 -0.93 -34.03
N LYS A 70 -15.37 -0.40 -33.33
CA LYS A 70 -14.16 0.21 -33.92
C LYS A 70 -12.94 -0.69 -33.75
N ASN A 71 -12.08 -0.70 -34.76
CA ASN A 71 -10.80 -1.42 -34.72
C ASN A 71 -9.72 -0.57 -34.02
N TYR A 72 -9.14 -1.11 -32.96
CA TYR A 72 -8.07 -0.49 -32.17
C TYR A 72 -6.73 -1.26 -32.27
N SER A 73 -6.65 -2.28 -33.13
CA SER A 73 -5.42 -3.04 -33.40
C SER A 73 -4.27 -2.12 -33.84
N ASP A 74 -3.16 -2.12 -33.09
CA ASP A 74 -1.94 -1.38 -33.43
C ASP A 74 -0.71 -2.25 -33.23
N LEU A 75 -0.31 -2.98 -34.28
CA LEU A 75 0.88 -3.85 -34.24
C LEU A 75 2.20 -3.09 -34.29
N SER A 76 2.18 -1.77 -34.55
CA SER A 76 3.39 -0.95 -34.57
C SER A 76 3.91 -0.62 -33.17
N LYS A 77 3.09 -0.87 -32.14
CA LYS A 77 3.41 -0.57 -30.74
C LYS A 77 3.47 -1.84 -29.88
N PRO A 78 4.37 -1.87 -28.87
CA PRO A 78 4.41 -2.98 -27.93
C PRO A 78 3.16 -3.01 -27.06
N ARG A 79 2.84 -4.19 -26.48
CA ARG A 79 1.79 -4.31 -25.47
C ARG A 79 2.22 -3.59 -24.19
N VAL A 80 1.49 -2.54 -23.81
CA VAL A 80 1.75 -1.76 -22.59
C VAL A 80 0.76 -2.01 -21.46
N THR A 81 -0.32 -2.75 -21.74
CA THR A 81 -1.33 -3.09 -20.73
C THR A 81 -2.00 -4.43 -21.02
N ASN A 82 -2.45 -5.08 -19.96
CA ASN A 82 -3.33 -6.24 -19.99
C ASN A 82 -4.78 -5.90 -19.64
N ALA A 83 -5.08 -4.66 -19.23
CA ALA A 83 -6.41 -4.23 -18.84
C ALA A 83 -7.23 -3.78 -20.07
N LYS A 84 -8.40 -4.39 -20.27
CA LYS A 84 -9.40 -3.92 -21.23
C LYS A 84 -10.08 -2.63 -20.71
N PRO A 85 -10.83 -1.91 -21.55
CA PRO A 85 -11.76 -0.88 -21.07
C PRO A 85 -12.61 -1.38 -19.90
N GLY A 86 -12.65 -0.59 -18.83
CA GLY A 86 -13.38 -0.91 -17.60
C GLY A 86 -12.64 -1.83 -16.63
N GLN A 87 -11.45 -2.31 -16.97
CA GLN A 87 -10.60 -3.17 -16.12
C GLN A 87 -9.37 -2.43 -15.57
N SER A 88 -9.40 -1.09 -15.53
CA SER A 88 -8.37 -0.25 -14.93
C SER A 88 -9.00 0.84 -14.08
N TYR A 89 -8.43 1.15 -12.92
CA TYR A 89 -8.96 2.20 -12.03
C TYR A 89 -8.76 3.60 -12.61
N HIS A 90 -7.84 3.76 -13.56
CA HIS A 90 -7.72 4.98 -14.38
C HIS A 90 -9.02 5.26 -15.17
N ASN A 91 -9.81 4.24 -15.52
CA ASN A 91 -11.07 4.42 -16.25
C ASN A 91 -12.18 5.10 -15.44
N TYR A 92 -11.99 5.18 -14.13
CA TYR A 92 -12.98 5.73 -13.21
C TYR A 92 -12.44 6.97 -12.48
N GLY A 93 -11.25 7.45 -12.86
CA GLY A 93 -10.60 8.58 -12.20
C GLY A 93 -10.11 8.25 -10.79
N LEU A 94 -9.86 6.97 -10.50
CA LEU A 94 -9.52 6.48 -9.17
C LEU A 94 -8.07 6.07 -9.01
N ALA A 95 -7.24 6.29 -10.02
CA ALA A 95 -5.83 5.97 -9.97
C ALA A 95 -4.98 7.06 -10.59
N ILE A 96 -3.73 7.13 -10.11
CA ILE A 96 -2.67 7.96 -10.65
C ILE A 96 -1.40 7.12 -10.79
N ASP A 97 -0.56 7.50 -11.74
CA ASP A 97 0.83 7.02 -11.82
C ASP A 97 1.77 8.18 -11.54
N TYR A 98 2.87 7.96 -10.84
CA TYR A 98 3.87 9.00 -10.58
C TYR A 98 5.30 8.58 -10.90
N PHE A 99 6.19 9.57 -11.01
CA PHE A 99 7.62 9.38 -11.09
C PHE A 99 8.37 10.47 -10.31
N ILE A 100 9.64 10.19 -9.97
CA ILE A 100 10.55 11.18 -9.38
C ILE A 100 11.19 11.99 -10.49
N VAL A 101 11.39 13.30 -10.28
CA VAL A 101 12.02 14.19 -11.25
C VAL A 101 13.43 14.56 -10.77
N SER A 102 14.36 14.81 -11.71
CA SER A 102 15.62 15.48 -11.40
C SER A 102 15.40 16.84 -10.74
N ASP A 103 16.40 17.32 -10.00
CA ASP A 103 16.32 18.57 -9.25
C ASP A 103 15.96 19.76 -10.16
N ASP A 104 16.38 19.76 -11.42
CA ASP A 104 16.04 20.79 -12.40
C ASP A 104 14.66 20.63 -13.07
N GLY A 105 13.92 19.56 -12.74
CA GLY A 105 12.58 19.32 -13.23
C GLY A 105 12.51 18.78 -14.67
N LYS A 106 13.64 18.38 -15.27
CA LYS A 106 13.71 18.02 -16.70
C LYS A 106 13.65 16.53 -17.00
N ASN A 107 14.15 15.69 -16.09
CA ASN A 107 14.31 14.26 -16.35
C ASN A 107 13.46 13.43 -15.39
N ALA A 108 12.68 12.51 -15.94
CA ALA A 108 12.01 11.47 -15.17
C ALA A 108 13.01 10.41 -14.69
N LYS A 109 12.95 10.06 -13.42
CA LYS A 109 13.72 9.00 -12.77
C LYS A 109 12.75 7.91 -12.33
N TRP A 110 12.92 6.72 -12.89
CA TRP A 110 12.06 5.53 -12.66
C TRP A 110 12.65 4.53 -11.67
N THR A 111 13.75 4.90 -11.01
CA THR A 111 14.42 4.03 -10.03
C THR A 111 13.59 3.94 -8.75
N VAL A 112 13.23 2.73 -8.36
CA VAL A 112 12.46 2.47 -7.12
C VAL A 112 13.42 2.39 -5.93
N ASP A 113 13.82 3.55 -5.44
CA ASP A 113 14.73 3.71 -4.30
C ASP A 113 14.00 4.13 -3.00
N ALA A 114 14.76 4.54 -1.98
CA ALA A 114 14.20 5.02 -0.72
C ALA A 114 13.31 6.26 -0.89
N LYS A 115 13.62 7.16 -1.84
CA LYS A 115 12.77 8.32 -2.13
C LYS A 115 11.46 7.87 -2.75
N TRP A 116 11.49 6.90 -3.66
CA TRP A 116 10.27 6.36 -4.27
C TRP A 116 9.33 5.77 -3.23
N ARG A 117 9.87 4.94 -2.33
CA ARG A 117 9.11 4.33 -1.23
C ARG A 117 8.60 5.36 -0.24
N ARG A 118 9.34 6.46 -0.03
CA ARG A 118 8.87 7.58 0.80
C ARG A 118 7.65 8.27 0.20
N VAL A 119 7.65 8.53 -1.11
CA VAL A 119 6.50 9.10 -1.82
C VAL A 119 5.28 8.17 -1.74
N ALA A 120 5.47 6.88 -1.96
CA ALA A 120 4.40 5.88 -1.78
C ALA A 120 3.85 5.90 -0.36
N ALA A 121 4.70 5.99 0.67
CA ALA A 121 4.25 6.08 2.06
C ALA A 121 3.44 7.36 2.35
N ILE A 122 3.82 8.49 1.74
CA ILE A 122 3.03 9.73 1.79
C ILE A 122 1.67 9.52 1.12
N GLY A 123 1.63 8.96 -0.09
CA GLY A 123 0.38 8.63 -0.79
C GLY A 123 -0.53 7.73 0.05
N LYS A 124 0.03 6.69 0.68
CA LYS A 124 -0.70 5.80 1.60
C LYS A 124 -1.27 6.54 2.81
N SER A 125 -0.54 7.50 3.37
CA SER A 125 -1.05 8.34 4.46
C SER A 125 -2.26 9.20 4.05
N LEU A 126 -2.37 9.52 2.75
CA LEU A 126 -3.45 10.31 2.16
C LEU A 126 -4.63 9.46 1.68
N GLY A 127 -4.54 8.13 1.79
CA GLY A 127 -5.63 7.21 1.47
C GLY A 127 -5.42 6.35 0.22
N PHE A 128 -4.28 6.47 -0.46
CA PHE A 128 -3.97 5.61 -1.60
C PHE A 128 -3.57 4.19 -1.17
N ALA A 129 -3.96 3.19 -1.94
CA ALA A 129 -3.22 1.94 -2.05
C ALA A 129 -2.06 2.10 -3.04
N TRP A 130 -1.00 1.31 -2.91
CA TRP A 130 0.19 1.40 -3.77
C TRP A 130 0.43 0.10 -4.53
N GLY A 131 0.60 0.19 -5.85
CA GLY A 131 0.86 -0.96 -6.71
C GLY A 131 2.20 -1.65 -6.45
N GLY A 132 3.14 -0.97 -5.79
CA GLY A 132 4.38 -1.58 -5.30
C GLY A 132 4.18 -2.59 -4.16
N ASP A 133 3.03 -2.55 -3.49
CA ASP A 133 2.64 -3.51 -2.44
C ASP A 133 1.96 -4.77 -3.01
N TRP A 134 1.66 -4.82 -4.30
CA TRP A 134 1.04 -6.00 -4.91
C TRP A 134 1.97 -7.21 -4.85
N SER A 135 1.40 -8.38 -4.57
CA SER A 135 2.13 -9.64 -4.42
C SER A 135 2.66 -10.19 -5.76
N ASN A 136 1.96 -9.89 -6.85
CA ASN A 136 2.34 -10.25 -8.21
C ASN A 136 2.21 -9.03 -9.13
N PHE A 137 3.10 -8.91 -10.11
CA PHE A 137 3.09 -7.82 -11.10
C PHE A 137 3.10 -6.43 -10.44
N LYS A 138 4.16 -6.13 -9.67
CA LYS A 138 4.30 -4.84 -8.97
C LYS A 138 4.32 -3.69 -9.97
N ASP A 139 3.37 -2.78 -9.79
CA ASP A 139 3.26 -1.55 -10.55
C ASP A 139 3.67 -0.37 -9.67
N TYR A 140 4.98 -0.11 -9.63
CA TYR A 140 5.56 0.86 -8.68
C TYR A 140 5.10 2.31 -8.87
N PRO A 141 4.81 2.80 -10.09
CA PRO A 141 4.18 4.10 -10.30
C PRO A 141 2.75 4.21 -9.76
N HIS A 142 2.02 3.09 -9.67
CA HIS A 142 0.59 3.10 -9.50
C HIS A 142 0.13 3.38 -8.07
N LEU A 143 -0.82 4.29 -7.92
CA LEU A 143 -1.55 4.57 -6.68
C LEU A 143 -3.05 4.64 -6.98
N ASP A 144 -3.88 4.02 -6.14
CA ASP A 144 -5.34 3.99 -6.34
C ASP A 144 -6.15 4.27 -5.07
N MET A 145 -7.37 4.81 -5.25
CA MET A 145 -8.38 5.00 -4.20
C MET A 145 -9.73 4.45 -4.69
N THR A 146 -9.95 3.16 -4.52
CA THR A 146 -11.16 2.49 -5.02
C THR A 146 -12.38 2.66 -4.12
N GLY A 147 -12.19 3.05 -2.86
CA GLY A 147 -13.24 2.97 -1.84
C GLY A 147 -13.69 1.52 -1.57
N GLY A 148 -12.85 0.53 -1.89
CA GLY A 148 -13.16 -0.90 -1.78
C GLY A 148 -13.96 -1.46 -2.95
N LEU A 149 -14.21 -0.66 -4.01
CA LEU A 149 -14.97 -1.12 -5.17
C LEU A 149 -14.10 -1.88 -6.17
N THR A 150 -14.67 -2.96 -6.69
CA THR A 150 -14.11 -3.73 -7.80
C THR A 150 -14.47 -3.11 -9.16
N TYR A 151 -13.74 -3.48 -10.21
CA TYR A 151 -14.10 -3.12 -11.60
C TYR A 151 -15.52 -3.48 -11.98
N SER A 152 -16.04 -4.62 -11.50
CA SER A 152 -17.40 -5.05 -11.81
C SER A 152 -18.44 -4.10 -11.23
N GLN A 153 -18.23 -3.64 -10.00
CA GLN A 153 -19.14 -2.70 -9.33
C GLN A 153 -19.09 -1.32 -9.98
N LEU A 154 -17.88 -0.87 -10.35
CA LEU A 154 -17.69 0.41 -11.05
C LEU A 154 -18.31 0.39 -12.45
N ASN A 155 -18.14 -0.69 -13.21
CA ASN A 155 -18.80 -0.89 -14.52
C ASN A 155 -20.33 -0.91 -14.39
N ALA A 156 -20.86 -1.45 -13.30
CA ALA A 156 -22.29 -1.44 -13.00
C ALA A 156 -22.83 -0.06 -12.55
N GLY A 157 -21.98 0.97 -12.51
CA GLY A 157 -22.36 2.35 -12.16
C GLY A 157 -22.24 2.68 -10.67
N THR A 158 -21.71 1.78 -9.85
CA THR A 158 -21.46 2.08 -8.43
C THR A 158 -20.39 3.16 -8.32
N LYS A 159 -20.68 4.24 -7.59
CA LYS A 159 -19.73 5.34 -7.38
C LYS A 159 -18.99 5.16 -6.04
N PRO A 160 -17.66 5.38 -6.00
CA PRO A 160 -16.89 5.29 -4.76
C PRO A 160 -17.25 6.44 -3.82
N ARG A 161 -17.25 6.17 -2.51
CA ARG A 161 -17.34 7.20 -1.48
C ARG A 161 -15.95 7.43 -0.90
N LEU A 162 -15.25 8.44 -1.39
CA LEU A 162 -13.93 8.81 -0.91
C LEU A 162 -14.01 9.99 0.05
N ILE A 163 -13.28 9.90 1.17
CA ILE A 163 -13.15 10.97 2.16
C ILE A 163 -11.71 11.45 2.11
N SER A 164 -11.51 12.75 1.94
CA SER A 164 -10.17 13.36 1.95
C SER A 164 -9.50 13.19 3.31
N LYS A 165 -8.19 12.91 3.29
CA LYS A 165 -7.33 12.83 4.48
C LYS A 165 -6.36 14.01 4.56
N VAL A 166 -6.57 15.05 3.76
CA VAL A 166 -5.80 16.30 3.88
C VAL A 166 -6.38 17.08 5.07
N ASN A 167 -5.59 17.26 6.14
CA ASN A 167 -6.07 17.91 7.36
C ASN A 167 -6.46 19.38 7.12
N GLY A 168 -7.69 19.75 7.48
CA GLY A 168 -8.06 21.15 7.81
C GLY A 168 -9.18 21.80 6.98
N THR A 169 -9.67 21.22 5.91
CA THR A 169 -10.78 21.80 5.13
C THR A 169 -11.96 20.86 5.05
N THR A 170 -13.03 21.24 5.76
CA THR A 170 -14.39 21.01 5.28
C THR A 170 -14.45 21.44 3.81
N PRO A 171 -15.00 20.64 2.89
CA PRO A 171 -15.08 21.02 1.49
C PRO A 171 -15.79 22.37 1.32
N PRO A 172 -15.38 23.24 0.38
CA PRO A 172 -16.20 24.37 -0.02
C PRO A 172 -17.56 23.84 -0.50
N ALA A 173 -18.63 24.31 0.14
CA ALA A 173 -19.98 24.02 -0.27
C ALA A 173 -20.26 24.68 -1.63
N THR A 174 -20.42 23.88 -2.68
CA THR A 174 -21.21 24.15 -3.91
C THR A 174 -21.14 22.89 -4.77
N GLN A 175 -22.19 22.19 -5.19
CA GLN A 175 -23.64 22.34 -5.05
C GLN A 175 -24.25 20.97 -4.70
N VAL A 176 -25.32 21.06 -3.92
CA VAL A 176 -26.21 19.99 -3.51
C VAL A 176 -27.03 19.52 -4.71
N GLU A 177 -27.09 18.21 -4.94
CA GLU A 177 -28.38 17.57 -5.20
C GLU A 177 -28.65 16.57 -4.08
N SER A 178 -29.75 16.86 -3.40
CA SER A 178 -30.42 16.22 -2.26
C SER A 178 -30.79 14.75 -2.59
N GLU A 179 -31.12 13.82 -1.69
CA GLU A 179 -31.34 13.77 -0.25
C GLU A 179 -31.56 12.26 0.04
N VAL A 180 -30.87 11.67 1.01
CA VAL A 180 -31.48 10.85 2.08
C VAL A 180 -30.47 10.91 3.23
N ILE A 181 -30.81 11.67 4.26
CA ILE A 181 -30.08 11.65 5.53
C ILE A 181 -30.42 10.34 6.22
N VAL A 182 -29.63 9.30 5.96
CA VAL A 182 -29.44 8.23 6.95
C VAL A 182 -28.18 8.61 7.71
N LYS A 183 -28.29 8.77 9.03
CA LYS A 183 -27.14 8.87 9.92
C LYS A 183 -26.38 7.54 9.90
N ASP A 184 -25.57 7.32 8.86
CA ASP A 184 -24.72 6.14 8.77
C ASP A 184 -23.40 6.40 9.48
N THR A 185 -23.35 5.87 10.70
CA THR A 185 -22.10 5.48 11.34
C THR A 185 -21.33 4.59 10.34
N PRO A 186 -20.02 4.81 10.10
CA PRO A 186 -19.27 4.05 9.11
C PRO A 186 -19.43 2.54 9.37
N ALA A 187 -19.77 1.79 8.31
CA ALA A 187 -19.92 0.34 8.40
C ALA A 187 -18.66 -0.25 9.05
N LYS A 188 -18.87 -0.98 10.15
CA LYS A 188 -17.86 -1.44 11.12
C LYS A 188 -16.74 -2.33 10.52
N ASP A 189 -16.76 -2.64 9.21
CA ASP A 189 -16.05 -3.78 8.65
C ASP A 189 -15.19 -3.64 7.37
N SER A 190 -14.85 -2.43 6.91
CA SER A 190 -14.10 -2.24 5.63
C SER A 190 -12.62 -2.64 5.59
N GLY A 191 -12.00 -3.07 6.69
CA GLY A 191 -10.59 -3.48 6.77
C GLY A 191 -10.38 -5.00 6.79
N ASN A 192 -9.18 -5.47 6.47
CA ASN A 192 -8.87 -6.91 6.44
C ASN A 192 -9.13 -7.54 7.82
N GLN A 193 -10.03 -8.52 7.87
CA GLN A 193 -10.50 -9.14 9.12
C GLN A 193 -9.39 -9.83 9.90
N THR A 194 -8.42 -10.42 9.19
CA THR A 194 -7.23 -11.03 9.78
C THR A 194 -6.33 -9.97 10.41
N ILE A 195 -6.12 -8.83 9.74
CA ILE A 195 -5.34 -7.70 10.30
C ILE A 195 -6.05 -7.11 11.51
N LYS A 196 -7.39 -6.98 11.49
CA LYS A 196 -8.16 -6.58 12.67
C LYS A 196 -7.99 -7.55 13.82
N SER A 197 -7.97 -8.86 13.55
CA SER A 197 -7.71 -9.88 14.57
C SER A 197 -6.32 -9.70 15.19
N ILE A 198 -5.30 -9.44 14.36
CA ILE A 198 -3.95 -9.11 14.84
C ILE A 198 -3.97 -7.85 15.71
N GLN A 199 -4.60 -6.76 15.25
CA GLN A 199 -4.67 -5.49 15.99
C GLN A 199 -5.39 -5.65 17.34
N ARG A 200 -6.52 -6.38 17.38
CA ARG A 200 -7.21 -6.72 18.64
C ARG A 200 -6.30 -7.51 19.57
N THR A 201 -5.57 -8.49 19.03
CA THR A 201 -4.66 -9.32 19.82
C THR A 201 -3.49 -8.48 20.37
N LEU A 202 -2.91 -7.59 19.58
CA LEU A 202 -1.85 -6.68 20.02
C LEU A 202 -2.34 -5.69 21.08
N ASN A 203 -3.57 -5.20 20.97
CA ASN A 203 -4.20 -4.38 22.00
C ASN A 203 -4.42 -5.16 23.29
N SER A 204 -4.97 -6.37 23.19
CA SER A 204 -5.29 -7.21 24.34
C SER A 204 -4.05 -7.71 25.08
N ARG A 205 -3.02 -8.18 24.37
CA ARG A 205 -1.82 -8.79 24.99
C ARG A 205 -0.80 -7.78 25.48
N TYR A 206 -0.69 -6.63 24.81
CA TYR A 206 0.41 -5.67 25.03
C TYR A 206 -0.06 -4.25 25.32
N SER A 207 -1.36 -4.01 25.49
CA SER A 207 -1.92 -2.67 25.75
C SER A 207 -1.47 -1.63 24.71
N SER A 208 -1.40 -2.04 23.44
CA SER A 208 -0.86 -1.22 22.35
C SER A 208 -1.68 0.04 22.03
N LYS A 209 -2.98 0.03 22.34
CA LYS A 209 -3.95 1.12 22.09
C LYS A 209 -3.94 1.62 20.64
N ILE A 210 -3.78 0.70 19.68
CA ILE A 210 -3.85 1.01 18.25
C ILE A 210 -5.28 0.87 17.73
N ASP A 211 -5.61 1.58 16.66
CA ASP A 211 -6.91 1.44 15.98
C ASP A 211 -7.06 0.02 15.40
N VAL A 212 -8.28 -0.52 15.47
CA VAL A 212 -8.64 -1.83 14.88
C VAL A 212 -9.30 -1.58 13.51
N ASP A 213 -8.51 -0.99 12.62
CA ASP A 213 -8.97 -0.52 11.32
C ASP A 213 -8.80 -1.56 10.20
N GLY A 214 -8.03 -2.63 10.44
CA GLY A 214 -7.72 -3.67 9.47
C GLY A 214 -6.63 -3.32 8.46
N TYR A 215 -5.79 -2.32 8.77
CA TYR A 215 -4.66 -1.89 7.93
C TYR A 215 -3.31 -2.11 8.63
N TYR A 216 -2.32 -2.62 7.87
CA TYR A 216 -0.94 -2.73 8.34
C TYR A 216 -0.20 -1.40 8.17
N GLY A 217 -0.31 -0.53 9.19
CA GLY A 217 0.36 0.76 9.24
C GLY A 217 1.51 0.84 10.25
N PRO A 218 2.17 2.00 10.39
CA PRO A 218 3.28 2.20 11.31
C PRO A 218 2.91 1.93 12.77
N ASN A 219 1.66 2.19 13.16
CA ASN A 219 1.15 1.87 14.50
C ASN A 219 1.08 0.36 14.75
N THR A 220 0.58 -0.41 13.78
CA THR A 220 0.55 -1.88 13.84
C THR A 220 1.97 -2.46 13.86
N LYS A 221 2.90 -1.95 13.02
CA LYS A 221 4.32 -2.37 13.06
C LYS A 221 4.96 -2.07 14.41
N LYS A 222 4.79 -0.85 14.94
CA LYS A 222 5.29 -0.46 16.27
C LYS A 222 4.72 -1.34 17.38
N ALA A 223 3.44 -1.70 17.30
CA ALA A 223 2.80 -2.60 18.26
C ALA A 223 3.35 -4.03 18.19
N LEU A 224 3.67 -4.56 17.00
CA LEU A 224 4.37 -5.85 16.86
C LEU A 224 5.74 -5.81 17.51
N ILE A 225 6.52 -4.74 17.28
CA ILE A 225 7.86 -4.59 17.88
C ILE A 225 7.74 -4.51 19.41
N LYS A 226 6.77 -3.77 19.95
CA LYS A 226 6.50 -3.76 21.39
C LYS A 226 6.12 -5.13 21.93
N GLY A 227 5.28 -5.87 21.21
CA GLY A 227 4.93 -7.24 21.56
C GLY A 227 6.15 -8.13 21.59
N PHE A 228 6.97 -8.09 20.55
CA PHE A 228 8.23 -8.82 20.46
C PHE A 228 9.17 -8.48 21.62
N GLN A 229 9.47 -7.21 21.86
CA GLN A 229 10.32 -6.76 22.98
C GLN A 229 9.77 -7.20 24.35
N THR A 230 8.44 -7.17 24.52
CA THR A 230 7.78 -7.67 25.74
C THR A 230 8.02 -9.15 25.94
N GLU A 231 7.87 -9.95 24.88
CA GLU A 231 8.07 -11.40 24.93
C GLU A 231 9.54 -11.78 25.07
N LEU A 232 10.47 -11.03 24.48
CA LEU A 232 11.91 -11.16 24.74
C LEU A 232 12.23 -10.99 26.24
N ASN A 233 11.60 -10.02 26.90
CA ASN A 233 11.78 -9.83 28.32
C ASN A 233 11.14 -10.94 29.16
N LYS A 234 9.92 -11.35 28.81
CA LYS A 234 9.14 -12.33 29.59
C LYS A 234 9.63 -13.76 29.43
N GLN A 235 9.90 -14.19 28.21
CA GLN A 235 10.24 -15.59 27.89
C GLN A 235 11.75 -15.84 27.91
N TYR A 236 12.55 -14.83 27.59
CA TYR A 236 14.01 -14.98 27.42
C TYR A 236 14.83 -14.14 28.39
N GLY A 237 14.20 -13.36 29.27
CA GLY A 237 14.90 -12.58 30.30
C GLY A 237 15.81 -11.47 29.76
N ALA A 238 15.54 -10.97 28.54
CA ALA A 238 16.43 -10.06 27.82
C ALA A 238 16.66 -8.68 28.50
N LYS A 239 15.74 -8.24 29.38
CA LYS A 239 15.79 -6.96 30.11
C LYS A 239 16.03 -5.73 29.21
N ILE A 240 15.45 -5.72 28.01
CA ILE A 240 15.52 -4.60 27.06
C ILE A 240 14.35 -3.63 27.23
N LYS A 241 14.50 -2.42 26.70
CA LYS A 241 13.41 -1.43 26.69
C LYS A 241 12.30 -1.85 25.74
N VAL A 242 11.03 -1.69 26.17
CA VAL A 242 9.84 -1.91 25.34
C VAL A 242 9.35 -0.57 24.78
N ASP A 243 9.95 -0.10 23.69
CA ASP A 243 9.65 1.19 23.07
C ASP A 243 9.01 1.10 21.68
N GLY A 244 9.01 -0.10 21.09
CA GLY A 244 8.50 -0.34 19.74
C GLY A 244 9.46 0.12 18.65
N ILE A 245 10.74 0.31 18.96
CA ILE A 245 11.78 0.68 18.01
C ILE A 245 12.69 -0.54 17.81
N TRP A 246 12.85 -0.96 16.55
CA TRP A 246 13.84 -1.99 16.24
C TRP A 246 15.25 -1.39 16.33
N GLY A 247 16.07 -1.91 17.24
CA GLY A 247 17.43 -1.42 17.48
C GLY A 247 18.40 -2.53 17.85
N PRO A 248 19.70 -2.20 18.04
CA PRO A 248 20.76 -3.19 18.28
C PRO A 248 20.46 -4.13 19.47
N GLN A 249 19.87 -3.62 20.55
CA GLN A 249 19.50 -4.42 21.72
C GLN A 249 18.39 -5.42 21.42
N THR A 250 17.36 -5.03 20.67
CA THR A 250 16.27 -5.93 20.26
C THR A 250 16.78 -6.98 19.27
N LYS A 251 17.63 -6.57 18.34
CA LYS A 251 18.28 -7.47 17.38
C LYS A 251 19.12 -8.53 18.10
N ALA A 252 20.05 -8.12 18.97
CA ALA A 252 20.93 -9.03 19.70
C ALA A 252 20.19 -9.99 20.65
N ALA A 253 19.02 -9.59 21.15
CA ALA A 253 18.19 -10.43 22.02
C ALA A 253 17.27 -11.41 21.25
N SER A 254 17.24 -11.37 19.92
CA SER A 254 16.32 -12.18 19.12
C SER A 254 16.67 -13.68 19.19
N PRO A 255 15.74 -14.55 19.62
CA PRO A 255 15.96 -15.98 19.67
C PRO A 255 15.89 -16.61 18.28
N ASN A 256 16.32 -17.86 18.16
CA ASN A 256 16.02 -18.70 17.00
C ASN A 256 14.67 -19.41 17.22
N VAL A 257 13.64 -18.96 16.52
CA VAL A 257 12.31 -19.57 16.54
C VAL A 257 12.18 -20.51 15.33
N ARG A 258 11.79 -21.77 15.57
CA ARG A 258 11.74 -22.84 14.56
C ARG A 258 10.62 -23.82 14.88
N GLU A 259 10.44 -24.83 14.03
CA GLU A 259 9.43 -25.87 14.21
C GLU A 259 9.43 -26.45 15.64
N GLY A 260 8.22 -26.59 16.21
CA GLY A 260 7.99 -27.00 17.59
C GLY A 260 8.04 -25.86 18.61
N ALA A 261 8.41 -24.64 18.22
CA ALA A 261 8.33 -23.47 19.11
C ALA A 261 6.87 -23.05 19.33
N GLU A 262 6.54 -22.66 20.56
CA GLU A 262 5.17 -22.29 20.94
C GLU A 262 5.12 -20.97 21.71
N GLY A 263 3.93 -20.39 21.80
CA GLY A 263 3.63 -19.23 22.63
C GLY A 263 3.63 -17.90 21.88
N ASN A 264 3.61 -16.81 22.65
CA ASN A 264 3.36 -15.48 22.11
C ASN A 264 4.46 -14.98 21.16
N ILE A 265 5.70 -15.46 21.30
CA ILE A 265 6.80 -15.08 20.41
C ILE A 265 6.58 -15.64 19.02
N THR A 266 6.10 -16.89 18.94
CA THR A 266 5.70 -17.56 17.70
C THR A 266 4.49 -16.88 17.08
N TYR A 267 3.49 -16.48 17.87
CA TYR A 267 2.36 -15.71 17.36
C TYR A 267 2.80 -14.38 16.73
N ILE A 268 3.72 -13.65 17.38
CA ILE A 268 4.27 -12.40 16.84
C ILE A 268 4.98 -12.63 15.51
N LEU A 269 5.76 -13.72 15.40
CA LEU A 269 6.38 -14.13 14.13
C LEU A 269 5.33 -14.41 13.06
N GLN A 270 4.33 -15.24 13.35
CA GLN A 270 3.25 -15.59 12.42
C GLN A 270 2.49 -14.34 11.94
N ALA A 271 2.16 -13.42 12.86
CA ALA A 271 1.51 -12.16 12.54
C ALA A 271 2.39 -11.27 11.66
N ALA A 272 3.68 -11.14 11.98
CA ALA A 272 4.62 -10.36 11.17
C ALA A 272 4.77 -10.95 9.76
N LEU A 273 4.91 -12.27 9.63
CA LEU A 273 4.96 -12.95 8.32
C LEU A 273 3.70 -12.69 7.50
N TYR A 274 2.51 -12.84 8.10
CA TYR A 274 1.24 -12.58 7.42
C TYR A 274 1.16 -11.13 6.90
N LEU A 275 1.58 -10.17 7.72
CA LEU A 275 1.56 -8.75 7.38
C LEU A 275 2.60 -8.36 6.30
N GLU A 276 3.70 -9.10 6.22
CA GLU A 276 4.68 -9.02 5.14
C GLU A 276 4.29 -9.87 3.90
N GLY A 277 3.06 -10.43 3.88
CA GLY A 277 2.49 -11.14 2.73
C GLY A 277 2.80 -12.64 2.65
N HIS A 278 3.38 -13.22 3.70
CA HIS A 278 3.71 -14.64 3.79
C HIS A 278 2.76 -15.35 4.75
N ASN A 279 1.74 -16.04 4.22
CA ASN A 279 0.71 -16.66 5.04
C ASN A 279 1.25 -17.89 5.81
N PRO A 280 1.28 -17.88 7.17
CA PRO A 280 1.68 -19.03 7.98
C PRO A 280 0.64 -20.16 8.03
N HIS A 281 -0.51 -20.01 7.36
CA HIS A 281 -1.65 -20.95 7.38
C HIS A 281 -2.23 -21.20 8.78
N GLY A 282 -2.01 -20.27 9.70
CA GLY A 282 -2.46 -20.31 11.09
C GLY A 282 -1.76 -19.23 11.90
N MET A 283 -2.46 -18.63 12.87
CA MET A 283 -1.89 -17.67 13.82
C MET A 283 -2.30 -18.06 15.24
N ASP A 284 -1.90 -19.26 15.62
CA ASP A 284 -2.21 -19.93 16.88
C ASP A 284 -1.08 -19.83 17.91
N GLY A 285 0.09 -19.35 17.51
CA GLY A 285 1.30 -19.35 18.33
C GLY A 285 2.02 -20.68 18.35
N ILE A 286 1.73 -21.62 17.43
CA ILE A 286 2.42 -22.90 17.30
C ILE A 286 3.21 -22.91 15.99
N PHE A 287 4.52 -23.13 16.07
CA PHE A 287 5.36 -23.18 14.89
C PHE A 287 5.29 -24.58 14.27
N GLY A 288 4.25 -24.81 13.49
CA GLY A 288 4.11 -26.01 12.65
C GLY A 288 4.60 -25.79 11.21
N SER A 289 4.35 -26.77 10.35
CA SER A 289 4.76 -26.79 8.94
C SER A 289 4.31 -25.55 8.15
N GLY A 290 3.10 -25.02 8.40
CA GLY A 290 2.62 -23.81 7.74
C GLY A 290 3.48 -22.58 8.06
N THR A 291 3.94 -22.45 9.31
CA THR A 291 4.82 -21.35 9.73
C THR A 291 6.22 -21.53 9.15
N GLU A 292 6.74 -22.75 9.13
CA GLU A 292 8.03 -23.07 8.52
C GLU A 292 8.06 -22.71 7.02
N ILE A 293 7.01 -23.06 6.28
CA ILE A 293 6.86 -22.71 4.87
C ILE A 293 6.86 -21.19 4.69
N ALA A 294 6.14 -20.45 5.54
CA ALA A 294 6.09 -19.00 5.49
C ALA A 294 7.45 -18.35 5.79
N VAL A 295 8.19 -18.85 6.79
CA VAL A 295 9.56 -18.39 7.10
C VAL A 295 10.48 -18.64 5.91
N LYS A 296 10.48 -19.84 5.34
CA LYS A 296 11.30 -20.17 4.15
C LYS A 296 10.93 -19.29 2.96
N ALA A 297 9.64 -19.03 2.73
CA ALA A 297 9.18 -18.14 1.67
C ALA A 297 9.68 -16.70 1.88
N PHE A 298 9.56 -16.18 3.11
CA PHE A 298 10.06 -14.86 3.47
C PHE A 298 11.59 -14.75 3.32
N GLN A 299 12.33 -15.76 3.79
CA GLN A 299 13.79 -15.82 3.64
C GLN A 299 14.21 -15.80 2.17
N ARG A 300 13.60 -16.63 1.31
CA ARG A 300 13.88 -16.62 -0.14
C ARG A 300 13.58 -15.27 -0.78
N ALA A 301 12.43 -14.68 -0.45
CA ALA A 301 12.02 -13.38 -0.98
C ALA A 301 12.97 -12.24 -0.59
N ASN A 302 13.75 -12.42 0.48
CA ASN A 302 14.70 -11.44 1.01
C ASN A 302 16.17 -11.84 0.80
N GLY A 303 16.45 -12.86 -0.02
CA GLY A 303 17.81 -13.26 -0.39
C GLY A 303 18.59 -13.96 0.73
N PHE A 304 17.91 -14.49 1.74
CA PHE A 304 18.53 -15.30 2.79
C PHE A 304 18.53 -16.79 2.44
N SER A 305 19.37 -17.56 3.13
CA SER A 305 19.24 -19.02 3.14
C SER A 305 17.87 -19.40 3.72
N ALA A 306 17.15 -20.28 3.03
CA ALA A 306 15.79 -20.68 3.37
C ALA A 306 15.80 -21.86 4.38
N ASP A 307 16.46 -21.66 5.52
CA ASP A 307 16.63 -22.69 6.55
C ASP A 307 15.36 -22.94 7.39
N GLY A 308 14.34 -22.08 7.29
CA GLY A 308 13.09 -22.20 8.04
C GLY A 308 13.20 -21.79 9.50
N ILE A 309 14.31 -21.20 9.92
CA ILE A 309 14.55 -20.72 11.27
C ILE A 309 14.44 -19.20 11.28
N ALA A 310 13.47 -18.65 12.01
CA ALA A 310 13.40 -17.22 12.25
C ALA A 310 14.42 -16.83 13.32
N GLY A 311 15.62 -16.44 12.88
CA GLY A 311 16.69 -15.91 13.72
C GLY A 311 16.86 -14.40 13.59
N GLU A 312 17.98 -13.88 14.09
CA GLU A 312 18.31 -12.45 14.14
C GLU A 312 18.06 -11.71 12.80
N ASN A 313 18.56 -12.26 11.68
CA ASN A 313 18.43 -11.63 10.37
C ASN A 313 16.98 -11.64 9.86
N THR A 314 16.23 -12.70 10.16
CA THR A 314 14.81 -12.79 9.79
C THR A 314 14.00 -11.74 10.53
N PHE A 315 14.16 -11.64 11.86
CA PHE A 315 13.47 -10.62 12.65
C PHE A 315 13.93 -9.21 12.32
N ALA A 316 15.22 -9.00 12.04
CA ALA A 316 15.72 -7.70 11.58
C ALA A 316 15.07 -7.27 10.27
N LYS A 317 14.77 -8.21 9.37
CA LYS A 317 14.10 -7.88 8.12
C LYS A 317 12.60 -7.66 8.28
N LEU A 318 11.94 -8.41 9.17
CA LEU A 318 10.52 -8.22 9.50
C LEU A 318 10.25 -6.87 10.17
N PHE A 319 11.16 -6.42 11.05
CA PHE A 319 10.91 -5.30 11.94
C PHE A 319 11.77 -4.06 11.71
N GLY A 320 12.94 -4.20 11.09
CA GLY A 320 13.86 -3.10 10.80
C GLY A 320 13.46 -2.20 9.65
#